data_AF-A0A6J0SDG1-F1
#
_entry.id   AF-A0A6J0SDG1-F1
#
_cell.length_a   1.000
_cell.length_b   1.000
_cell.length_c   1.000
_cell.angle_alpha   90.00
_cell.angle_beta   90.00
_cell.angle_gamma   90.00
#
_symmetry.space_group_name_H-M   'P 1'
#
loop_
_entity.id
_entity.type
_entity.pdbx_description
1 polymer ?
#
loop_
_entity_poly.entity_id
_entity_poly.type
_entity_poly.pdbx_seq_one_letter_code
_entity_poly.pdbx_strand_id
1 'polypeptide(L)'
;MATTKDTSVNNGNPAETQDLGEQLQLLSPSDEAQPGNERNRCSEGGQNDPSGETSNTLGSSCCKNISVSTMVQKHPLAVTRVLVFLVLLILILIIALIIVALRHEQGCRPEHPHVPSAPCDPCPGNDWIFSLGKCYFFSEEEKDWNSSKAFCLSHNSSLAKIEKERPKEKAFLKHQIGKEAFWIGLTRRNDKSWEWEDGEDARLDVIGDGSSCACLNDPKDIEASSSKCSQKHRWICISEPLKNTKAILKKDGV
;
A
#
# COMPACT_ATOMS: atom_id res chain seq x y z
N MET A 1 -31.84 -31.30 -60.04
CA MET A 1 -30.71 -32.04 -59.45
C MET A 1 -30.44 -31.35 -58.11
N ALA A 2 -30.75 -31.87 -56.92
CA ALA A 2 -30.53 -33.23 -56.36
C ALA A 2 -29.03 -33.56 -56.33
N THR A 3 -28.40 -33.99 -55.21
CA THR A 3 -28.87 -34.57 -53.92
C THR A 3 -28.17 -33.90 -52.71
N THR A 4 -28.70 -33.78 -51.47
CA THR A 4 -28.76 -34.78 -50.35
C THR A 4 -27.50 -35.67 -50.19
N LYS A 5 -27.02 -36.10 -49.01
CA LYS A 5 -27.39 -36.01 -47.56
C LYS A 5 -26.07 -36.26 -46.75
N ASP A 6 -25.89 -36.20 -45.42
CA ASP A 6 -26.65 -36.01 -44.14
C ASP A 6 -25.70 -35.24 -43.15
N THR A 7 -26.06 -34.61 -42.02
CA THR A 7 -26.84 -34.94 -40.80
C THR A 7 -26.14 -35.85 -39.78
N SER A 8 -25.79 -35.30 -38.60
CA SER A 8 -25.79 -36.04 -37.33
C SER A 8 -26.07 -35.07 -36.17
N VAL A 9 -27.10 -35.37 -35.38
CA VAL A 9 -27.49 -34.68 -34.13
C VAL A 9 -27.77 -35.77 -33.11
N ASN A 10 -27.28 -35.62 -31.88
CA ASN A 10 -27.70 -36.46 -30.75
C ASN A 10 -27.92 -35.59 -29.51
N ASN A 11 -29.13 -35.69 -28.95
CA ASN A 11 -29.50 -35.16 -27.64
C ASN A 11 -29.50 -36.31 -26.62
N GLY A 12 -29.10 -36.06 -25.38
CA GLY A 12 -29.16 -37.04 -24.29
C GLY A 12 -28.89 -36.40 -22.94
N ASN A 13 -29.87 -36.48 -22.03
CA ASN A 13 -29.92 -35.85 -20.70
C ASN A 13 -30.94 -36.66 -19.85
N PRO A 14 -31.12 -36.43 -18.54
CA PRO A 14 -30.16 -36.27 -17.43
C PRO A 14 -30.10 -37.55 -16.54
N ALA A 15 -29.39 -37.52 -15.41
CA ALA A 15 -29.57 -38.44 -14.28
C ALA A 15 -29.18 -37.78 -12.93
N GLU A 16 -29.76 -38.24 -11.83
CA GLU A 16 -29.73 -37.63 -10.48
C GLU A 16 -28.98 -38.48 -9.44
N THR A 17 -28.50 -37.82 -8.36
CA THR A 17 -28.28 -38.39 -7.00
C THR A 17 -27.22 -39.52 -6.82
N GLN A 18 -26.70 -39.86 -5.62
CA GLN A 18 -26.97 -39.36 -4.26
C GLN A 18 -25.72 -39.35 -3.34
N ASP A 19 -25.85 -38.51 -2.32
CA ASP A 19 -25.10 -38.36 -1.05
C ASP A 19 -24.51 -39.59 -0.34
N LEU A 20 -23.40 -39.38 0.41
CA LEU A 20 -23.15 -39.83 1.80
C LEU A 20 -21.73 -39.46 2.27
N GLY A 21 -21.57 -38.73 3.39
CA GLY A 21 -20.23 -38.43 3.93
C GLY A 21 -20.06 -37.42 5.07
N GLU A 22 -21.05 -37.20 5.93
CA GLU A 22 -20.92 -36.25 7.06
C GLU A 22 -20.02 -36.80 8.20
N GLN A 23 -19.03 -36.01 8.63
CA GLN A 23 -18.58 -36.00 10.03
C GLN A 23 -18.33 -34.57 10.52
N LEU A 24 -18.78 -34.30 11.73
CA LEU A 24 -18.76 -33.00 12.41
C LEU A 24 -18.13 -33.15 13.81
N GLN A 25 -17.96 -32.02 14.51
CA GLN A 25 -17.53 -31.87 15.90
C GLN A 25 -16.01 -31.97 16.11
N LEU A 26 -15.30 -30.86 16.35
CA LEU A 26 -15.30 -29.95 17.52
C LEU A 26 -14.47 -30.49 18.69
N LEU A 27 -13.45 -29.71 19.09
CA LEU A 27 -13.30 -29.23 20.47
C LEU A 27 -12.36 -28.02 20.53
N SER A 28 -12.40 -27.30 21.65
CA SER A 28 -11.86 -25.95 21.85
C SER A 28 -10.48 -25.91 22.55
N PRO A 29 -9.72 -24.81 22.44
CA PRO A 29 -8.41 -24.68 23.09
C PRO A 29 -8.53 -24.38 24.60
N SER A 30 -7.59 -24.90 25.40
CA SER A 30 -7.06 -24.31 26.64
C SER A 30 -6.06 -25.28 27.31
N ASP A 31 -4.85 -24.80 27.63
CA ASP A 31 -3.90 -25.47 28.53
C ASP A 31 -3.15 -24.41 29.36
N GLU A 32 -3.73 -24.06 30.52
CA GLU A 32 -3.00 -23.34 31.59
C GLU A 32 -2.53 -24.34 32.65
N ALA A 33 -1.23 -24.34 32.95
CA ALA A 33 -0.65 -25.22 33.97
C ALA A 33 -0.63 -24.54 35.35
N GLN A 34 -1.45 -25.01 36.29
CA GLN A 34 -1.38 -24.58 37.69
C GLN A 34 -0.22 -25.26 38.46
N PRO A 35 0.44 -24.56 39.41
CA PRO A 35 1.47 -25.13 40.26
C PRO A 35 0.90 -25.93 41.44
N GLY A 36 1.72 -26.84 42.00
CA GLY A 36 1.35 -27.71 43.11
C GLY A 36 1.28 -27.02 44.48
N ASN A 37 0.52 -27.63 45.39
CA ASN A 37 0.26 -27.15 46.76
C ASN A 37 1.14 -27.90 47.79
N GLU A 38 2.14 -27.23 48.37
CA GLU A 38 2.94 -27.77 49.48
C GLU A 38 2.43 -27.33 50.86
N ARG A 39 2.45 -28.27 51.80
CA ARG A 39 1.59 -28.29 52.99
C ARG A 39 2.37 -28.07 54.28
N ASN A 40 2.71 -26.82 54.58
CA ASN A 40 3.43 -26.48 55.81
C ASN A 40 2.50 -26.30 57.02
N ARG A 41 2.72 -27.12 58.06
CA ARG A 41 2.10 -27.01 59.39
C ARG A 41 3.16 -27.23 60.46
N CYS A 42 3.47 -26.17 61.21
CA CYS A 42 4.02 -26.26 62.57
C CYS A 42 3.22 -25.29 63.45
N SER A 43 2.83 -25.73 64.64
CA SER A 43 2.07 -24.92 65.60
C SER A 43 2.99 -24.20 66.56
N GLU A 44 2.58 -23.03 67.05
CA GLU A 44 3.13 -22.47 68.28
C GLU A 44 2.74 -23.33 69.50
N GLY A 45 3.62 -23.34 70.50
CA GLY A 45 3.41 -24.08 71.76
C GLY A 45 4.55 -23.79 72.72
N GLY A 46 4.33 -22.83 73.63
CA GLY A 46 5.27 -22.50 74.70
C GLY A 46 4.66 -22.79 76.08
N GLN A 47 5.50 -23.15 77.05
CA GLN A 47 5.15 -23.20 78.46
C GLN A 47 6.39 -23.01 79.34
N ASN A 48 6.15 -22.48 80.53
CA ASN A 48 7.14 -21.96 81.50
C ASN A 48 7.67 -23.11 82.41
N ASP A 49 8.57 -23.00 83.40
CA ASP A 49 9.19 -21.83 84.07
C ASP A 49 10.58 -22.23 84.72
N PRO A 50 11.10 -21.77 85.89
CA PRO A 50 12.41 -21.10 85.90
C PRO A 50 13.54 -21.73 86.77
N SER A 51 14.79 -21.38 86.43
CA SER A 51 16.04 -21.32 87.26
C SER A 51 17.27 -21.28 86.31
N GLY A 52 18.48 -20.89 86.69
CA GLY A 52 19.01 -20.36 87.94
C GLY A 52 20.55 -20.42 87.96
N GLU A 53 21.19 -19.26 87.74
CA GLU A 53 22.62 -18.96 88.00
C GLU A 53 23.79 -19.67 87.24
N THR A 54 24.42 -18.86 86.36
CA THR A 54 25.89 -18.63 86.26
C THR A 54 26.88 -19.55 85.53
N SER A 55 27.75 -18.86 84.77
CA SER A 55 29.20 -19.09 84.55
C SER A 55 29.73 -20.24 83.65
N ASN A 56 30.23 -19.83 82.47
CA ASN A 56 31.61 -20.01 81.96
C ASN A 56 32.39 -21.27 82.42
N THR A 57 33.00 -22.10 81.55
CA THR A 57 33.92 -21.74 80.44
C THR A 57 34.18 -22.88 79.43
N LEU A 58 34.77 -22.52 78.27
CA LEU A 58 35.77 -23.26 77.46
C LEU A 58 35.28 -24.21 76.32
N GLY A 59 35.71 -23.91 75.09
CA GLY A 59 35.68 -24.80 73.91
C GLY A 59 34.37 -24.77 73.08
N SER A 60 34.35 -24.54 71.77
CA SER A 60 35.44 -24.53 70.79
C SER A 60 35.20 -23.60 69.58
N SER A 61 36.31 -23.26 68.92
CA SER A 61 36.45 -22.42 67.72
C SER A 61 35.42 -22.63 66.60
N CYS A 62 34.89 -21.54 66.04
CA CYS A 62 35.32 -21.08 64.70
C CYS A 62 34.73 -19.70 64.34
N CYS A 63 35.59 -18.75 63.96
CA CYS A 63 35.16 -17.43 63.51
C CYS A 63 34.34 -17.51 62.20
N LYS A 64 33.21 -16.81 62.15
CA LYS A 64 32.54 -16.45 60.89
C LYS A 64 32.51 -14.94 60.79
N ASN A 65 33.19 -14.41 59.78
CA ASN A 65 33.34 -12.97 59.57
C ASN A 65 31.99 -12.30 59.37
N ILE A 66 31.80 -11.10 59.96
CA ILE A 66 30.80 -10.16 59.47
C ILE A 66 31.28 -9.64 58.12
N SER A 67 30.93 -10.37 57.06
CA SER A 67 31.02 -9.83 55.70
C SER A 67 29.89 -8.83 55.54
N VAL A 68 30.22 -7.53 55.52
CA VAL A 68 29.29 -6.48 55.11
C VAL A 68 29.06 -6.65 53.61
N SER A 69 28.10 -7.51 53.27
CA SER A 69 27.73 -7.81 51.90
C SER A 69 27.18 -6.55 51.24
N THR A 70 28.00 -5.89 50.43
CA THR A 70 27.54 -4.81 49.56
C THR A 70 26.48 -5.39 48.64
N MET A 71 25.23 -4.92 48.76
CA MET A 71 24.14 -5.31 47.88
C MET A 71 24.32 -4.69 46.49
N VAL A 72 25.31 -5.19 45.75
CA VAL A 72 25.41 -5.04 44.31
C VAL A 72 24.22 -5.81 43.74
N GLN A 73 23.14 -5.09 43.45
CA GLN A 73 21.84 -5.64 43.07
C GLN A 73 21.91 -6.28 41.68
N LYS A 74 22.44 -7.50 41.63
CA LYS A 74 22.59 -8.33 40.43
C LYS A 74 21.23 -8.87 39.99
N HIS A 75 20.40 -8.03 39.37
CA HIS A 75 19.52 -8.40 38.26
C HIS A 75 18.80 -7.14 37.72
N PRO A 76 18.33 -7.12 36.46
CA PRO A 76 18.56 -8.10 35.40
C PRO A 76 19.03 -7.49 34.06
N LEU A 77 19.79 -8.27 33.26
CA LEU A 77 20.03 -7.94 31.84
C LEU A 77 18.71 -7.79 31.04
N ALA A 78 17.60 -8.35 31.54
CA ALA A 78 16.27 -8.16 30.96
C ALA A 78 15.80 -6.70 30.99
N VAL A 79 16.04 -5.93 32.06
CA VAL A 79 15.66 -4.50 32.11
C VAL A 79 16.55 -3.70 31.16
N THR A 80 17.85 -3.98 31.10
CA THR A 80 18.75 -3.35 30.12
C THR A 80 18.30 -3.65 28.68
N ARG A 81 17.90 -4.89 28.38
CA ARG A 81 17.32 -5.26 27.07
C ARG A 81 16.01 -4.53 26.79
N VAL A 82 15.08 -4.48 27.74
CA VAL A 82 13.81 -3.74 27.61
C VAL A 82 14.06 -2.25 27.34
N LEU A 83 14.97 -1.61 28.09
CA LEU A 83 15.34 -0.21 27.85
C LEU A 83 15.97 0.01 26.47
N VAL A 84 16.85 -0.89 26.02
CA VAL A 84 17.42 -0.85 24.66
C VAL A 84 16.33 -1.02 23.60
N PHE A 85 15.40 -1.95 23.75
CA PHE A 85 14.29 -2.12 22.81
C PHE A 85 13.36 -0.90 22.80
N LEU A 86 13.05 -0.30 23.95
CA LEU A 86 12.25 0.92 24.04
C LEU A 86 12.94 2.10 23.36
N VAL A 87 14.25 2.29 23.58
CA VAL A 87 15.03 3.34 22.89
C VAL A 87 15.07 3.10 21.38
N LEU A 88 15.26 1.87 20.92
CA LEU A 88 15.23 1.54 19.48
C LEU A 88 13.85 1.80 18.85
N LEU A 89 12.76 1.44 19.53
CA LEU A 89 11.39 1.71 19.07
C LEU A 89 11.12 3.22 19.00
N ILE A 90 11.54 4.00 20.01
CA ILE A 90 11.42 5.47 20.00
C ILE A 90 12.23 6.06 18.84
N LEU A 91 13.47 5.62 18.61
CA LEU A 91 14.29 6.09 17.49
C LEU A 91 13.64 5.77 16.13
N ILE A 92 13.06 4.58 15.96
CA ILE A 92 12.33 4.20 14.73
C ILE A 92 11.11 5.10 14.51
N LEU A 93 10.33 5.39 15.57
CA LEU A 93 9.17 6.30 15.48
C LEU A 93 9.58 7.74 15.14
N ILE A 94 10.65 8.26 15.76
CA ILE A 94 11.18 9.59 15.45
C ILE A 94 11.70 9.65 14.00
N ILE A 95 12.42 8.62 13.52
CA ILE A 95 12.87 8.53 12.12
C ILE A 95 11.67 8.48 11.17
N ALA A 96 10.61 7.73 11.50
CA ALA A 96 9.39 7.67 10.68
C ALA A 96 8.68 9.03 10.61
N LEU A 97 8.55 9.75 11.73
CA LEU A 97 7.99 11.10 11.78
C LEU A 97 8.84 12.11 10.99
N ILE A 98 10.17 12.03 11.09
CA ILE A 98 11.09 12.84 10.29
C ILE A 98 10.93 12.53 8.80
N ILE A 99 10.82 11.26 8.41
CA ILE A 99 10.56 10.89 7.01
C ILE A 99 9.23 11.48 6.52
N VAL A 100 8.15 11.41 7.30
CA VAL A 100 6.85 12.00 6.95
C VAL A 100 6.94 13.52 6.81
N ALA A 101 7.58 14.21 7.76
CA ALA A 101 7.80 15.66 7.69
C ALA A 101 8.67 16.06 6.47
N LEU A 102 9.71 15.29 6.15
CA LEU A 102 10.54 15.51 4.96
C LEU A 102 9.80 15.20 3.63
N ARG A 103 8.74 14.38 3.65
CA ARG A 103 7.85 14.23 2.48
C ARG A 103 6.94 15.44 2.29
N HIS A 104 6.61 16.16 3.37
CA HIS A 104 5.74 17.34 3.33
C HIS A 104 6.43 18.58 2.70
N GLU A 105 7.75 18.72 2.84
CA GLU A 105 8.54 19.80 2.20
C GLU A 105 8.77 19.60 0.68
N GLN A 106 8.00 18.74 0.00
CA GLN A 106 8.03 18.61 -1.47
C GLN A 106 7.00 19.50 -2.20
N GLY A 107 6.20 20.29 -1.47
CA GLY A 107 5.49 21.44 -2.05
C GLY A 107 6.45 22.60 -2.33
N CYS A 108 6.29 23.31 -3.46
CA CYS A 108 7.25 24.33 -3.89
C CYS A 108 7.32 25.53 -2.94
N ARG A 109 8.43 25.62 -2.19
CA ARG A 109 8.73 26.70 -1.24
C ARG A 109 9.10 28.00 -1.99
N PRO A 110 8.37 29.12 -1.81
CA PRO A 110 8.73 30.39 -2.42
C PRO A 110 9.95 31.01 -1.72
N GLU A 111 11.01 31.29 -2.48
CA GLU A 111 12.31 31.76 -1.94
C GLU A 111 12.35 33.27 -1.62
N HIS A 112 11.24 34.02 -1.77
CA HIS A 112 11.26 35.47 -1.57
C HIS A 112 9.96 36.09 -1.02
N PRO A 113 10.01 36.95 0.04
CA PRO A 113 8.81 37.54 0.65
C PRO A 113 8.07 38.61 -0.17
N HIS A 114 8.68 39.14 -1.24
CA HIS A 114 8.23 40.40 -1.88
C HIS A 114 7.87 40.29 -3.37
N VAL A 115 7.83 39.08 -3.94
CA VAL A 115 7.34 38.86 -5.31
C VAL A 115 5.96 38.20 -5.24
N PRO A 116 4.93 38.72 -5.92
CA PRO A 116 3.67 37.98 -6.09
C PRO A 116 3.97 36.64 -6.75
N SER A 117 3.82 35.56 -6.00
CA SER A 117 4.09 34.20 -6.48
C SER A 117 3.21 33.92 -7.69
N ALA A 118 3.81 33.37 -8.74
CA ALA A 118 3.02 32.59 -9.69
C ALA A 118 2.47 31.36 -8.93
N PRO A 119 1.36 30.75 -9.36
CA PRO A 119 0.91 29.48 -8.80
C PRO A 119 2.09 28.51 -8.67
N CYS A 120 2.31 28.00 -7.46
CA CYS A 120 3.39 27.05 -7.19
C CYS A 120 3.12 25.69 -7.83
N ASP A 121 1.87 25.42 -8.17
CA ASP A 121 1.39 24.20 -8.77
C ASP A 121 1.61 24.24 -10.29
N PRO A 122 2.42 23.31 -10.86
CA PRO A 122 2.72 23.30 -12.29
C PRO A 122 1.56 22.76 -13.16
N CYS A 123 0.40 22.47 -12.58
CA CYS A 123 -0.73 21.79 -13.21
C CYS A 123 -2.04 22.61 -13.11
N PRO A 124 -3.07 22.31 -13.93
CA PRO A 124 -4.28 23.14 -14.03
C PRO A 124 -5.14 23.30 -12.76
N GLY A 125 -4.96 22.44 -11.75
CA GLY A 125 -5.68 22.50 -10.48
C GLY A 125 -5.20 21.45 -9.48
N ASN A 126 -5.70 21.50 -8.25
CA ASN A 126 -5.23 20.71 -7.11
C ASN A 126 -5.38 19.18 -7.30
N ASP A 127 -6.36 18.75 -8.09
CA ASP A 127 -6.64 17.33 -8.34
C ASP A 127 -5.73 16.70 -9.42
N TRP A 128 -4.70 17.44 -9.86
CA TRP A 128 -3.73 17.01 -10.88
C TRP A 128 -2.39 16.62 -10.25
N ILE A 129 -1.92 15.41 -10.56
CA ILE A 129 -0.63 14.89 -10.12
C ILE A 129 0.45 15.29 -11.14
N PHE A 130 1.40 16.12 -10.71
CA PHE A 130 2.61 16.39 -11.48
C PHE A 130 3.57 15.20 -11.40
N SER A 131 3.91 14.60 -12.54
CA SER A 131 4.78 13.43 -12.61
C SER A 131 5.55 13.38 -13.94
N LEU A 132 6.84 13.05 -13.88
CA LEU A 132 7.70 12.85 -15.07
C LEU A 132 7.69 14.02 -16.09
N GLY A 133 7.40 15.25 -15.64
CA GLY A 133 7.32 16.44 -16.49
C GLY A 133 5.97 16.66 -17.18
N LYS A 134 4.94 15.85 -16.89
CA LYS A 134 3.55 16.02 -17.35
C LYS A 134 2.61 16.15 -16.15
N CYS A 135 1.40 16.64 -16.39
CA CYS A 135 0.32 16.71 -15.41
C CYS A 135 -0.74 15.64 -15.73
N TYR A 136 -1.15 14.86 -14.73
CA TYR A 136 -2.12 13.78 -14.87
C TYR A 136 -3.33 13.99 -13.97
N PHE A 137 -4.53 13.74 -14.50
CA PHE A 137 -5.76 13.62 -13.71
C PHE A 137 -6.29 12.19 -13.86
N PHE A 138 -6.74 11.57 -12.77
CA PHE A 138 -7.31 10.23 -12.73
C PHE A 138 -8.74 10.35 -12.18
N SER A 139 -9.75 9.87 -12.91
CA SER A 139 -11.14 10.06 -12.48
C SER A 139 -11.55 9.16 -11.31
N GLU A 140 -12.37 9.73 -10.41
CA GLU A 140 -13.13 8.95 -9.44
C GLU A 140 -14.39 8.33 -10.06
N GLU A 141 -15.02 9.04 -10.99
CA GLU A 141 -16.20 8.56 -11.73
C GLU A 141 -15.84 7.67 -12.92
N GLU A 142 -16.82 6.89 -13.39
CA GLU A 142 -16.76 6.17 -14.66
C GLU A 142 -17.60 6.84 -15.75
N LYS A 143 -17.09 6.90 -16.98
CA LYS A 143 -17.77 7.44 -18.17
C LYS A 143 -17.47 6.62 -19.42
N ASP A 144 -18.24 6.87 -20.49
CA ASP A 144 -17.92 6.38 -21.83
C ASP A 144 -16.78 7.20 -22.44
N TRP A 145 -16.08 6.61 -23.41
CA TRP A 145 -14.83 7.18 -23.95
C TRP A 145 -15.02 8.61 -24.51
N ASN A 146 -16.14 8.87 -25.18
CA ASN A 146 -16.47 10.20 -25.70
C ASN A 146 -16.72 11.22 -24.58
N SER A 147 -17.46 10.84 -23.54
CA SER A 147 -17.71 11.70 -22.38
C SER A 147 -16.45 11.95 -21.56
N SER A 148 -15.55 10.95 -21.46
CA SER A 148 -14.22 11.08 -20.86
C SER A 148 -13.32 12.04 -21.66
N LYS A 149 -13.28 11.92 -22.99
CA LYS A 149 -12.62 12.87 -23.89
C LYS A 149 -13.14 14.29 -23.70
N ALA A 150 -14.46 14.46 -23.65
CA ALA A 150 -15.10 15.77 -23.45
C ALA A 150 -14.68 16.41 -22.11
N PHE A 151 -14.58 15.62 -21.03
CA PHE A 151 -14.07 16.10 -19.74
C PHE A 151 -12.60 16.55 -19.82
N CYS A 152 -11.71 15.79 -20.49
CA CYS A 152 -10.33 16.22 -20.62
C CYS A 152 -10.22 17.53 -21.43
N LEU A 153 -10.96 17.62 -22.54
CA LEU A 153 -10.99 18.81 -23.38
C LEU A 153 -11.52 20.05 -22.63
N SER A 154 -12.53 19.91 -21.75
CA SER A 154 -13.02 21.03 -20.94
C SER A 154 -12.02 21.55 -19.91
N HIS A 155 -10.95 20.80 -19.63
CA HIS A 155 -9.83 21.18 -18.77
C HIS A 155 -8.55 21.56 -19.55
N ASN A 156 -8.67 21.86 -20.86
CA ASN A 156 -7.56 22.15 -21.77
C ASN A 156 -6.50 21.01 -21.80
N SER A 157 -6.96 19.77 -21.78
CA SER A 157 -6.14 18.56 -21.74
C SER A 157 -6.65 17.50 -22.73
N SER A 158 -5.87 16.45 -22.99
CA SER A 158 -6.33 15.27 -23.75
C SER A 158 -6.53 14.08 -22.83
N LEU A 159 -7.17 13.01 -23.31
CA LEU A 159 -7.00 11.70 -22.69
C LEU A 159 -5.53 11.26 -22.82
N ALA A 160 -5.06 10.43 -21.89
CA ALA A 160 -3.64 10.15 -21.75
C ALA A 160 -3.03 9.44 -22.98
N LYS A 161 -1.96 10.02 -23.51
CA LYS A 161 -1.09 9.44 -24.54
C LYS A 161 0.09 8.74 -23.87
N ILE A 162 0.23 7.43 -24.12
CA ILE A 162 1.12 6.54 -23.36
C ILE A 162 2.33 6.14 -24.22
N GLU A 163 3.54 6.45 -23.77
CA GLU A 163 4.75 6.19 -24.53
C GLU A 163 5.29 4.78 -24.25
N LYS A 164 5.22 3.89 -25.27
CA LYS A 164 5.64 2.49 -25.17
C LYS A 164 7.05 2.31 -24.59
N GLU A 165 7.93 3.25 -24.90
CA GLU A 165 9.36 3.28 -24.56
C GLU A 165 9.67 4.07 -23.25
N ARG A 166 8.66 4.42 -22.43
CA ARG A 166 8.86 5.01 -21.09
C ARG A 166 8.49 4.05 -19.94
N PRO A 167 9.40 3.15 -19.50
CA PRO A 167 9.16 2.28 -18.34
C PRO A 167 8.77 3.02 -17.06
N LYS A 168 9.32 4.22 -16.83
CA LYS A 168 8.96 5.06 -15.66
C LYS A 168 7.51 5.54 -15.70
N GLU A 169 7.00 5.88 -16.89
CA GLU A 169 5.61 6.33 -17.10
C GLU A 169 4.65 5.18 -16.83
N LYS A 170 4.93 4.00 -17.41
CA LYS A 170 4.19 2.76 -17.12
C LYS A 170 4.21 2.40 -15.63
N ALA A 171 5.36 2.47 -14.97
CA ALA A 171 5.47 2.17 -13.53
C ALA A 171 4.68 3.16 -12.65
N PHE A 172 4.69 4.46 -12.99
CA PHE A 172 3.87 5.47 -12.32
C PHE A 172 2.36 5.21 -12.53
N LEU A 173 1.92 5.03 -13.78
CA LEU A 173 0.51 4.78 -14.11
C LEU A 173 -0.02 3.51 -13.43
N LYS A 174 0.75 2.43 -13.45
CA LYS A 174 0.44 1.16 -12.75
C LYS A 174 0.22 1.35 -11.25
N HIS A 175 0.97 2.25 -10.61
CA HIS A 175 0.78 2.57 -9.20
C HIS A 175 -0.53 3.32 -8.94
N GLN A 176 -0.95 4.20 -9.85
CA GLN A 176 -2.18 5.00 -9.71
C GLN A 176 -3.45 4.19 -10.05
N ILE A 177 -3.47 3.42 -11.14
CA ILE A 177 -4.71 2.74 -11.59
C ILE A 177 -5.06 1.46 -10.81
N GLY A 178 -4.08 0.86 -10.11
CA GLY A 178 -4.28 -0.33 -9.29
C GLY A 178 -4.78 -1.56 -10.05
N LYS A 179 -6.11 -1.77 -10.04
CA LYS A 179 -6.82 -2.89 -10.69
C LYS A 179 -7.97 -2.45 -11.59
N GLU A 180 -8.27 -1.16 -11.65
CA GLU A 180 -9.43 -0.63 -12.36
C GLU A 180 -9.07 -0.35 -13.83
N ALA A 181 -10.08 -0.36 -14.70
CA ALA A 181 -9.90 -0.03 -16.10
C ALA A 181 -9.96 1.50 -16.30
N PHE A 182 -9.01 2.05 -17.05
CA PHE A 182 -8.90 3.48 -17.31
C PHE A 182 -8.79 3.78 -18.81
N TRP A 183 -9.72 4.54 -19.37
CA TRP A 183 -9.66 5.05 -20.75
C TRP A 183 -8.41 5.90 -20.99
N ILE A 184 -7.79 5.68 -22.15
CA ILE A 184 -6.66 6.46 -22.69
C ILE A 184 -7.02 7.07 -24.05
N GLY A 185 -6.18 7.99 -24.53
CA GLY A 185 -6.44 8.79 -25.75
C GLY A 185 -6.25 8.04 -27.06
N LEU A 186 -6.61 6.75 -27.10
CA LEU A 186 -6.29 5.83 -28.18
C LEU A 186 -7.56 5.19 -28.76
N THR A 187 -7.73 5.33 -30.07
CA THR A 187 -8.87 4.80 -30.83
C THR A 187 -8.40 4.07 -32.09
N ARG A 188 -9.25 3.21 -32.63
CA ARG A 188 -8.93 2.44 -33.83
C ARG A 188 -9.66 2.96 -35.06
N ARG A 189 -8.89 3.23 -36.12
CA ARG A 189 -9.34 3.60 -37.46
C ARG A 189 -10.10 2.47 -38.16
N ASN A 190 -10.75 2.83 -39.27
CA ASN A 190 -11.49 1.92 -40.15
C ASN A 190 -10.60 0.84 -40.81
N ASP A 191 -9.32 1.14 -41.05
CA ASP A 191 -8.32 0.19 -41.58
C ASP A 191 -7.75 -0.75 -40.51
N LYS A 192 -8.21 -0.61 -39.26
CA LYS A 192 -7.78 -1.30 -38.04
C LYS A 192 -6.44 -0.83 -37.44
N SER A 193 -5.83 0.25 -37.93
CA SER A 193 -4.71 0.91 -37.26
C SER A 193 -5.16 1.64 -35.98
N TRP A 194 -4.26 1.80 -35.01
CA TRP A 194 -4.51 2.55 -33.78
C TRP A 194 -3.92 3.95 -33.87
N GLU A 195 -4.68 4.95 -33.45
CA GLU A 195 -4.42 6.38 -33.62
C GLU A 195 -4.66 7.13 -32.29
N TRP A 196 -3.73 8.02 -31.95
CA TRP A 196 -3.83 8.92 -30.80
C TRP A 196 -4.72 10.13 -31.10
N GLU A 197 -5.17 10.85 -30.08
CA GLU A 197 -6.06 12.03 -30.25
C GLU A 197 -5.47 13.18 -31.08
N ASP A 198 -4.14 13.22 -31.27
CA ASP A 198 -3.42 14.18 -32.10
C ASP A 198 -3.18 13.70 -33.55
N GLY A 199 -3.66 12.51 -33.91
CA GLY A 199 -3.57 11.93 -35.25
C GLY A 199 -2.32 11.09 -35.51
N GLU A 200 -1.44 10.92 -34.52
CA GLU A 200 -0.24 10.08 -34.69
C GLU A 200 -0.55 8.58 -34.61
N ASP A 201 0.10 7.79 -35.49
CA ASP A 201 0.06 6.33 -35.45
C ASP A 201 0.64 5.79 -34.13
N ALA A 202 -0.16 4.98 -33.43
CA ALA A 202 0.25 4.37 -32.18
C ALA A 202 1.00 3.06 -32.41
N ARG A 203 2.26 3.02 -31.97
CA ARG A 203 3.07 1.79 -31.91
C ARG A 203 2.81 0.94 -30.65
N LEU A 204 1.71 1.21 -29.94
CA LEU A 204 1.31 0.51 -28.73
C LEU A 204 0.61 -0.80 -29.08
N ASP A 205 0.97 -1.88 -28.41
CA ASP A 205 0.31 -3.18 -28.56
C ASP A 205 -1.01 -3.15 -27.79
N VAL A 206 -2.11 -3.60 -28.40
CA VAL A 206 -3.45 -3.56 -27.80
C VAL A 206 -4.12 -4.92 -27.97
N ILE A 207 -4.48 -5.56 -26.85
CA ILE A 207 -5.14 -6.89 -26.83
C ILE A 207 -6.68 -6.74 -26.82
N GLY A 208 -7.44 -7.68 -27.38
CA GLY A 208 -8.87 -7.78 -27.11
C GLY A 208 -9.74 -8.25 -28.27
N ASP A 209 -11.06 -8.00 -28.16
CA ASP A 209 -12.10 -8.50 -29.06
C ASP A 209 -12.20 -7.76 -30.41
N GLY A 210 -11.43 -6.70 -30.61
CA GLY A 210 -11.56 -5.82 -31.76
C GLY A 210 -12.58 -4.70 -31.58
N SER A 211 -12.83 -4.25 -30.35
CA SER A 211 -13.53 -2.98 -30.07
C SER A 211 -12.69 -1.74 -30.42
N SER A 212 -13.31 -0.57 -30.63
CA SER A 212 -12.64 0.60 -31.27
C SER A 212 -12.00 1.64 -30.34
N CYS A 213 -12.11 1.51 -29.01
CA CYS A 213 -11.47 2.40 -28.04
C CYS A 213 -10.57 1.57 -27.11
N ALA A 214 -9.51 2.16 -26.53
CA ALA A 214 -8.61 1.45 -25.64
C ALA A 214 -8.59 1.99 -24.20
N CYS A 215 -8.46 1.08 -23.24
CA CYS A 215 -8.21 1.34 -21.83
C CYS A 215 -6.95 0.60 -21.34
N LEU A 216 -6.38 1.03 -20.22
CA LEU A 216 -5.31 0.33 -19.50
C LEU A 216 -5.93 -0.52 -18.38
N ASN A 217 -5.59 -1.81 -18.27
CA ASN A 217 -6.32 -2.73 -17.39
C ASN A 217 -5.63 -4.07 -17.01
N ASP A 218 -4.39 -4.06 -16.48
CA ASP A 218 -3.87 -5.24 -15.73
C ASP A 218 -2.94 -4.83 -14.55
N PRO A 219 -3.13 -5.36 -13.33
CA PRO A 219 -2.26 -5.11 -12.17
C PRO A 219 -0.87 -5.77 -12.26
N LYS A 220 -0.64 -6.74 -13.15
CA LYS A 220 0.64 -7.43 -13.35
C LYS A 220 1.59 -6.61 -14.18
N ASP A 221 1.17 -6.13 -15.35
CA ASP A 221 1.90 -5.19 -16.20
C ASP A 221 0.89 -4.35 -16.97
N ILE A 222 1.06 -3.03 -16.97
CA ILE A 222 0.04 -2.11 -17.46
C ILE A 222 -0.09 -2.15 -18.99
N GLU A 223 -1.02 -2.99 -19.43
CA GLU A 223 -1.30 -3.29 -20.83
C GLU A 223 -2.56 -2.56 -21.30
N ALA A 224 -2.56 -2.20 -22.59
CA ALA A 224 -3.73 -1.62 -23.25
C ALA A 224 -4.63 -2.74 -23.80
N SER A 225 -5.93 -2.65 -23.54
CA SER A 225 -6.92 -3.51 -24.19
C SER A 225 -8.02 -2.74 -24.91
N SER A 226 -8.57 -3.35 -25.96
CA SER A 226 -9.69 -2.82 -26.71
C SER A 226 -11.00 -3.06 -25.98
N SER A 227 -11.76 -2.00 -25.73
CA SER A 227 -13.09 -2.06 -25.11
C SER A 227 -14.10 -1.23 -25.90
N LYS A 228 -15.40 -1.58 -25.80
CA LYS A 228 -16.45 -0.90 -26.57
C LYS A 228 -16.58 0.52 -26.04
N CYS A 229 -16.50 1.53 -26.90
CA CYS A 229 -16.44 2.95 -26.51
C CYS A 229 -17.60 3.42 -25.60
N SER A 230 -18.72 2.68 -25.57
CA SER A 230 -19.90 2.91 -24.72
C SER A 230 -19.85 2.22 -23.34
N GLN A 231 -18.83 1.40 -23.04
CA GLN A 231 -18.60 0.92 -21.67
C GLN A 231 -18.31 2.08 -20.73
N LYS A 232 -18.55 1.87 -19.44
CA LYS A 232 -18.16 2.81 -18.39
C LYS A 232 -16.87 2.29 -17.77
N HIS A 233 -15.83 3.13 -17.84
CA HIS A 233 -14.53 2.95 -17.19
C HIS A 233 -14.13 4.30 -16.61
N ARG A 234 -13.16 4.32 -15.70
CA ARG A 234 -12.49 5.57 -15.31
C ARG A 234 -11.68 6.11 -16.49
N TRP A 235 -11.10 7.30 -16.38
CA TRP A 235 -10.26 7.87 -17.44
C TRP A 235 -9.07 8.65 -16.88
N ILE A 236 -8.02 8.75 -17.70
CA ILE A 236 -6.82 9.53 -17.38
C ILE A 236 -6.75 10.70 -18.35
N CYS A 237 -6.72 11.93 -17.84
CA CYS A 237 -6.37 13.10 -18.65
C CYS A 237 -4.88 13.43 -18.49
N ILE A 238 -4.28 14.01 -19.52
CA ILE A 238 -2.88 14.43 -19.55
C ILE A 238 -2.77 15.86 -20.08
N SER A 239 -1.95 16.68 -19.43
CA SER A 239 -1.65 18.05 -19.86
C SER A 239 -0.17 18.38 -19.71
N GLU A 240 0.29 19.32 -20.56
CA GLU A 240 1.60 19.94 -20.43
C GLU A 240 1.63 20.90 -19.23
N PRO A 241 2.75 21.03 -18.51
CA PRO A 241 2.82 21.92 -17.34
C PRO A 241 2.58 23.39 -17.67
N LEU A 242 1.98 24.12 -16.73
CA LEU A 242 1.71 25.55 -16.83
C LEU A 242 3.01 26.35 -16.95
N LYS A 243 3.28 26.86 -18.16
CA LYS A 243 4.47 27.67 -18.46
C LYS A 243 4.37 29.03 -17.76
N ASN A 244 5.21 29.25 -16.75
CA ASN A 244 5.28 30.53 -16.04
C ASN A 244 5.62 31.68 -17.01
N THR A 245 4.65 32.56 -17.27
CA THR A 245 4.72 33.64 -18.26
C THR A 245 5.84 34.65 -17.97
N LYS A 246 6.28 34.77 -16.72
CA LYS A 246 7.45 35.60 -16.33
C LYS A 246 8.76 35.14 -16.98
N ALA A 247 8.87 33.87 -17.39
CA ALA A 247 10.04 33.36 -18.10
C ALA A 247 10.05 33.74 -19.60
N ILE A 248 8.88 33.99 -20.20
CA ILE A 248 8.74 34.37 -21.61
C ILE A 248 9.05 35.86 -21.78
N LEU A 249 8.44 36.72 -20.95
CA LEU A 249 8.65 38.18 -20.98
C LEU A 249 10.10 38.62 -20.69
N LYS A 250 10.98 37.73 -20.21
CA LYS A 250 12.42 38.00 -20.03
C LYS A 250 13.27 37.50 -21.22
N LYS A 251 12.68 36.86 -22.23
CA LYS A 251 13.38 36.31 -23.40
C LYS A 251 13.28 37.22 -24.62
N ASP A 252 12.22 38.01 -24.71
CA ASP A 252 11.95 38.95 -25.81
C ASP A 252 12.36 40.41 -25.47
N GLY A 253 13.12 40.60 -24.37
CA GLY A 253 13.60 41.90 -23.91
C GLY A 253 14.93 42.29 -24.55
N VAL A 254 14.87 43.14 -25.58
CA VAL A 254 15.96 43.96 -26.11
C VAL A 254 15.78 45.40 -25.61
#